data_AF-A0A2L0F7Q1-F1
#
_entry.id   AF-A0A2L0F7Q1-F1
#
_cell.length_a   1.000
_cell.length_b   1.000
_cell.length_c   1.000
_cell.angle_alpha   90.00
_cell.angle_beta   90.00
_cell.angle_gamma   90.00
#
_symmetry.space_group_name_H-M   'P 1'
#
loop_
_entity.id
_entity.type
_entity.pdbx_description
1 polymer ?
#
loop_
_entity_poly.entity_id
_entity_poly.type
_entity_poly.pdbx_seq_one_letter_code
_entity_poly.pdbx_strand_id
1 'polypeptide(L)'
;MTTAAMLPALDLAPSTRRPAPQPTCEASAGETKGMPRALLRLEGALVLGAALLAYAHLGGSWGWFAALFLLPDLSMLGYLAGPRVGAVAYNAGHSHLAPALLAAASVALGSPALLLGAAIWVGHIGFDRMLGYGLKYGTAFGDTHLGRLGSKRPSSGRSSLSRTVTLACSATRPMLG
;
A
#
# COMPACT_ATOMS: atom_id res chain seq x y z
N MET A 1 -20.71 -70.19 -40.78
CA MET A 1 -19.36 -69.85 -41.29
C MET A 1 -19.57 -68.67 -42.22
N THR A 2 -19.37 -67.41 -41.82
CA THR A 2 -18.09 -66.80 -41.46
C THR A 2 -18.32 -65.58 -40.58
N THR A 3 -17.58 -65.52 -39.48
CA THR A 3 -17.45 -64.44 -38.50
C THR A 3 -16.69 -63.25 -39.07
N ALA A 4 -17.19 -62.03 -38.88
CA ALA A 4 -16.38 -60.80 -38.91
C ALA A 4 -16.82 -59.90 -37.75
N ALA A 5 -15.83 -59.58 -36.91
CA ALA A 5 -15.98 -58.99 -35.59
C ALA A 5 -16.44 -57.52 -35.63
N MET A 6 -17.40 -57.18 -34.76
CA MET A 6 -17.67 -55.81 -34.34
C MET A 6 -16.55 -55.34 -33.41
N LEU A 7 -15.83 -54.29 -33.80
CA LEU A 7 -15.02 -53.46 -32.89
C LEU A 7 -15.91 -52.28 -32.43
N PRO A 8 -16.06 -52.00 -31.13
CA PRO A 8 -16.64 -50.73 -30.70
C PRO A 8 -15.57 -49.64 -30.75
N ALA A 9 -15.92 -48.51 -31.35
CA ALA A 9 -15.12 -47.29 -31.31
C ALA A 9 -14.99 -46.82 -29.86
N LEU A 10 -13.77 -46.86 -29.33
CA LEU A 10 -13.44 -46.31 -28.03
C LEU A 10 -13.38 -44.78 -28.18
N ASP A 11 -14.45 -44.12 -27.80
CA ASP A 11 -14.61 -42.67 -27.82
C ASP A 11 -13.73 -42.05 -26.71
N LEU A 12 -12.48 -41.73 -27.06
CA LEU A 12 -11.52 -41.12 -26.16
C LEU A 12 -11.75 -39.60 -26.13
N ALA A 13 -12.75 -39.17 -25.37
CA ALA A 13 -12.95 -37.75 -25.09
C ALA A 13 -11.67 -37.14 -24.47
N PRO A 14 -11.11 -36.04 -25.00
CA PRO A 14 -10.02 -35.35 -24.34
C PRO A 14 -10.54 -34.75 -23.03
N SER A 15 -10.17 -35.39 -21.92
CA SER A 15 -10.33 -34.86 -20.57
C SER A 15 -9.70 -33.47 -20.50
N THR A 16 -10.51 -32.42 -20.64
CA THR A 16 -10.12 -31.05 -20.32
C THR A 16 -9.94 -30.97 -18.80
N ARG A 17 -8.78 -31.41 -18.31
CA ARG A 17 -8.36 -31.13 -16.94
C ARG A 17 -8.29 -29.62 -16.84
N ARG A 18 -9.28 -29.01 -16.17
CA ARG A 18 -9.17 -27.64 -15.68
C ARG A 18 -7.84 -27.54 -14.95
N PRO A 19 -6.93 -26.62 -15.31
CA PRO A 19 -5.73 -26.41 -14.53
C PRO A 19 -6.18 -26.11 -13.09
N ALA A 20 -5.58 -26.81 -12.12
CA ALA A 20 -5.78 -26.51 -10.72
C ALA A 20 -5.55 -25.01 -10.49
N PRO A 21 -6.30 -24.35 -9.59
CA PRO A 21 -6.04 -22.97 -9.25
C PRO A 21 -4.57 -22.88 -8.83
N GLN A 22 -3.78 -22.23 -9.68
CA GLN A 22 -2.40 -21.90 -9.34
C GLN A 22 -2.50 -21.14 -8.02
N PRO A 23 -1.76 -21.52 -6.97
CA PRO A 23 -1.60 -20.63 -5.84
C PRO A 23 -0.96 -19.38 -6.43
N THR A 24 -1.77 -18.34 -6.66
CA THR A 24 -1.24 -17.05 -7.04
C THR A 24 -0.43 -16.63 -5.83
N CYS A 25 0.86 -16.89 -5.88
CA CYS A 25 1.86 -16.07 -5.24
C CYS A 25 1.79 -14.70 -5.93
N GLU A 26 0.63 -14.03 -5.86
CA GLU A 26 0.53 -12.59 -5.87
C GLU A 26 1.20 -12.14 -4.58
N ALA A 27 2.52 -12.22 -4.61
CA ALA A 27 3.37 -11.45 -3.74
C ALA A 27 2.87 -10.00 -3.89
N SER A 28 2.27 -9.48 -2.83
CA SER A 28 1.89 -8.07 -2.70
C SER A 28 3.12 -7.22 -3.03
N ALA A 29 3.22 -6.80 -4.29
CA ALA A 29 4.42 -6.30 -4.94
C ALA A 29 4.86 -4.91 -4.45
N GLY A 30 4.22 -4.37 -3.41
CA GLY A 30 4.47 -3.03 -2.90
C GLY A 30 4.52 -2.93 -1.38
N GLU A 31 4.69 -4.02 -0.62
CA GLU A 31 4.71 -3.94 0.85
C GLU A 31 6.14 -3.87 1.38
N THR A 32 6.57 -2.69 1.84
CA THR A 32 7.83 -2.55 2.59
C THR A 32 7.68 -3.19 3.98
N LYS A 33 8.37 -4.32 4.20
CA LYS A 33 8.35 -5.07 5.48
C LYS A 33 9.64 -4.86 6.27
N GLY A 34 9.54 -4.83 7.60
CA GLY A 34 10.69 -4.81 8.51
C GLY A 34 11.30 -3.41 8.69
N MET A 35 12.63 -3.33 8.58
CA MET A 35 13.44 -2.13 8.87
C MET A 35 13.04 -0.88 8.06
N PRO A 36 12.79 -0.95 6.74
CA PRO A 36 12.41 0.24 5.95
C PRO A 36 11.10 0.88 6.42
N ARG A 37 10.12 0.08 6.86
CA ARG A 37 8.86 0.60 7.40
C ARG A 37 9.07 1.38 8.69
N ALA A 38 9.91 0.88 9.59
CA ALA A 38 10.22 1.56 10.84
C ALA A 38 10.93 2.89 10.57
N LEU A 39 11.88 2.89 9.62
CA LEU A 39 12.59 4.09 9.21
C LEU A 39 11.63 5.16 8.66
N LEU A 40 10.72 4.79 7.75
CA LEU A 40 9.72 5.71 7.19
C LEU A 40 8.80 6.33 8.24
N ARG A 41 8.43 5.57 9.29
CA ARG A 41 7.62 6.10 10.40
C ARG A 41 8.40 7.08 11.26
N LEU A 42 9.69 6.80 11.50
CA LEU A 42 10.59 7.71 12.21
C LEU A 42 10.82 8.99 11.40
N GLU A 43 11.01 8.89 10.08
CA GLU A 43 11.07 10.06 9.20
C GLU A 43 9.79 10.89 9.29
N GLY A 44 8.61 10.26 9.27
CA GLY A 44 7.33 10.94 9.48
C GLY A 44 7.26 11.68 10.83
N ALA A 45 7.71 11.03 11.91
CA ALA A 45 7.76 11.62 13.24
C ALA A 45 8.72 12.82 13.30
N LEU A 46 9.89 12.73 12.67
CA LEU A 46 10.86 13.83 12.58
C LEU A 46 10.28 15.00 11.78
N VAL A 47 9.60 14.74 10.66
CA VAL A 47 8.92 15.77 9.86
C VAL A 47 7.84 16.47 10.67
N LEU A 48 7.01 15.72 11.40
CA LEU A 48 6.01 16.30 12.30
C LEU A 48 6.65 17.17 13.39
N GLY A 49 7.70 16.66 14.04
CA GLY A 49 8.44 17.40 15.07
C GLY A 49 9.04 18.70 14.53
N ALA A 50 9.69 18.66 13.36
CA ALA A 50 10.25 19.83 12.71
C ALA A 50 9.17 20.86 12.33
N ALA A 51 8.01 20.41 11.83
CA ALA A 51 6.89 21.27 11.51
C ALA A 51 6.30 21.96 12.75
N LEU A 52 6.12 21.23 13.86
CA LEU A 52 5.65 21.78 15.13
C LEU A 52 6.62 22.83 15.69
N LEU A 53 7.92 22.54 15.68
CA LEU A 53 8.95 23.49 16.11
C LEU A 53 8.95 24.74 15.24
N ALA A 54 8.93 24.59 13.91
CA ALA A 54 8.87 25.72 13.00
C ALA A 54 7.61 26.58 13.24
N TYR A 55 6.44 25.95 13.40
CA TYR A 55 5.20 26.65 13.66
C TYR A 55 5.23 27.43 14.99
N ALA A 56 5.77 26.82 16.04
CA ALA A 56 5.95 27.47 17.34
C ALA A 56 6.93 28.65 17.26
N HIS A 57 8.06 28.48 16.56
CA HIS A 57 9.05 29.55 16.37
C HIS A 57 8.51 30.71 15.54
N LEU A 58 7.61 30.46 14.59
CA LEU A 58 6.92 31.47 13.80
C LEU A 58 5.79 32.17 14.58
N GLY A 59 5.51 31.78 15.83
CA GLY A 59 4.49 32.40 16.68
C GLY A 59 3.06 32.11 16.23
N GLY A 60 2.83 30.98 15.55
CA GLY A 60 1.51 30.61 15.06
C GLY A 60 0.49 30.35 16.19
N SER A 61 -0.78 30.59 15.91
CA SER A 61 -1.88 30.30 16.84
C SER A 61 -2.25 28.82 16.81
N TRP A 62 -2.11 28.14 17.94
CA TRP A 62 -2.47 26.72 18.08
C TRP A 62 -3.93 26.40 17.74
N GLY A 63 -4.85 27.37 17.86
CA GLY A 63 -6.24 27.21 17.41
C GLY A 63 -6.34 27.07 15.89
N TRP A 64 -5.60 27.89 15.14
CA TRP A 64 -5.51 27.78 13.68
C TRP A 64 -4.77 26.52 13.25
N PHE A 65 -3.73 26.12 13.99
CA PHE A 65 -3.06 24.84 13.78
C PHE A 65 -4.07 23.70 13.82
N ALA A 66 -4.81 23.57 14.93
CA ALA A 66 -5.78 22.48 15.10
C ALA A 66 -6.90 22.50 14.05
N ALA A 67 -7.41 23.69 13.70
CA ALA A 67 -8.48 23.84 12.73
C ALA A 67 -8.05 23.44 11.30
N LEU A 68 -6.85 23.86 10.88
CA LEU A 68 -6.35 23.63 9.53
C LEU A 68 -5.65 22.28 9.37
N PHE A 69 -5.25 21.63 10.47
CA PHE A 69 -4.57 20.34 10.44
C PHE A 69 -5.39 19.26 9.72
N LEU A 70 -6.72 19.26 9.89
CA LEU A 70 -7.62 18.27 9.26
C LEU A 70 -8.00 18.60 7.81
N LEU A 71 -7.58 19.76 7.30
CA LEU A 71 -7.98 20.22 5.97
C LEU A 71 -7.52 19.28 4.84
N PRO A 72 -6.28 18.72 4.85
CA PRO A 72 -5.85 17.78 3.83
C PRO A 72 -6.67 16.48 3.82
N ASP A 73 -7.23 16.05 4.96
CA ASP A 73 -8.03 14.84 5.07
C ASP A 73 -9.40 14.95 4.38
N LEU A 74 -9.89 16.17 4.13
CA LEU A 74 -11.09 16.38 3.32
C LEU A 74 -10.94 15.84 1.89
N SER A 75 -9.70 15.66 1.41
CA SER A 75 -9.42 14.98 0.14
C SER A 75 -9.99 13.54 0.10
N MET A 76 -10.21 12.91 1.25
CA MET A 76 -10.87 11.61 1.34
C MET A 76 -12.33 11.62 0.87
N LEU A 77 -13.00 12.77 0.88
CA LEU A 77 -14.36 12.90 0.31
C LEU A 77 -14.38 12.61 -1.19
N GLY A 78 -13.24 12.71 -1.89
CA GLY A 78 -13.11 12.30 -3.28
C GLY A 78 -13.44 10.81 -3.51
N TYR A 79 -13.38 9.97 -2.48
CA TYR A 79 -13.81 8.57 -2.57
C TYR A 79 -15.33 8.41 -2.79
N LEU A 80 -16.14 9.44 -2.49
CA LEU A 80 -17.57 9.45 -2.81
C LEU A 80 -17.82 9.47 -4.32
N ALA A 81 -16.90 10.02 -5.11
CA ALA A 81 -16.93 10.01 -6.57
C ALA A 81 -16.29 8.75 -7.19
N GLY A 82 -15.81 7.83 -6.35
CA GLY A 82 -15.26 6.54 -6.74
C GLY A 82 -13.77 6.35 -6.39
N PRO A 83 -13.28 5.09 -6.45
CA PRO A 83 -11.96 4.73 -5.90
C PRO A 83 -10.77 5.42 -6.57
N ARG A 84 -10.83 5.63 -7.89
CA ARG A 84 -9.74 6.27 -8.65
C ARG A 84 -9.66 7.76 -8.34
N VAL A 85 -10.79 8.45 -8.33
CA VAL A 85 -10.87 9.88 -8.01
C VAL A 85 -10.43 10.13 -6.57
N GLY A 86 -10.90 9.31 -5.64
CA GLY A 86 -10.46 9.36 -4.24
C GLY A 86 -8.96 9.15 -4.05
N ALA A 87 -8.36 8.17 -4.75
CA ALA A 87 -6.92 7.93 -4.66
C ALA A 87 -6.09 9.11 -5.21
N VAL A 88 -6.51 9.70 -6.34
CA VAL A 88 -5.85 10.89 -6.91
C VAL A 88 -5.98 12.09 -5.96
N ALA A 89 -7.19 12.38 -5.47
CA ALA A 89 -7.42 13.49 -4.55
C ALA A 89 -6.62 13.34 -3.26
N TYR A 90 -6.63 12.14 -2.66
CA TYR A 90 -5.87 11.84 -1.45
C TYR A 90 -4.37 12.01 -1.66
N ASN A 91 -3.82 11.44 -2.73
CA ASN A 91 -2.39 11.54 -3.03
C ASN A 91 -1.96 12.99 -3.33
N ALA A 92 -2.83 13.79 -3.96
CA ALA A 92 -2.58 15.21 -4.15
C ALA A 92 -2.54 15.97 -2.81
N GLY A 93 -3.48 15.69 -1.90
CA GLY A 93 -3.52 16.30 -0.56
C GLY A 93 -2.38 15.86 0.36
N HIS A 94 -1.83 14.66 0.14
CA HIS A 94 -0.76 14.06 0.96
C HIS A 94 0.62 14.04 0.27
N SER A 95 0.76 14.80 -0.82
CA SER A 95 2.03 15.05 -1.49
C SER A 95 2.76 16.23 -0.85
N HIS A 96 4.08 16.14 -0.71
CA HIS A 96 4.91 17.26 -0.26
C HIS A 96 5.05 18.38 -1.29
N LEU A 97 4.59 18.17 -2.53
CA LEU A 97 4.64 19.19 -3.58
C LEU A 97 3.78 20.41 -3.22
N ALA A 98 2.55 20.19 -2.75
CA ALA A 98 1.63 21.28 -2.41
C ALA A 98 2.17 22.18 -1.27
N PRO A 99 2.59 21.64 -0.11
CA PRO A 99 3.19 22.47 0.93
C PRO A 99 4.52 23.11 0.52
N ALA A 100 5.34 22.45 -0.30
CA ALA A 100 6.57 23.05 -0.81
C ALA A 100 6.29 24.27 -1.71
N LEU A 101 5.30 24.18 -2.59
CA LEU A 101 4.84 25.33 -3.39
C LEU A 101 4.26 26.43 -2.51
N LEU A 102 3.52 26.07 -1.46
CA LEU A 102 2.97 27.05 -0.52
C LEU A 102 4.07 27.78 0.27
N ALA A 103 5.11 27.06 0.68
CA ALA A 103 6.29 27.65 1.31
C ALA A 103 7.06 28.55 0.33
N ALA A 104 7.25 28.13 -0.93
CA ALA A 104 7.87 28.97 -1.96
C ALA A 104 7.06 30.26 -2.21
N ALA A 105 5.73 30.16 -2.28
CA ALA A 105 4.83 31.29 -2.42
C ALA A 105 4.91 32.24 -1.21
N SER A 106 5.10 31.70 0.01
CA SER A 106 5.30 32.53 1.21
C SER A 106 6.52 33.45 1.08
N VAL A 107 7.62 32.94 0.51
CA VAL A 107 8.85 33.72 0.27
C VAL A 107 8.64 34.74 -0.84
N ALA A 108 8.05 34.31 -1.96
CA ALA A 108 7.80 35.19 -3.10
C ALA A 108 6.83 36.36 -2.77
N LEU A 109 5.85 36.11 -1.91
CA LEU A 109 4.82 37.08 -1.52
C LEU A 109 5.11 37.76 -0.18
N GLY A 110 6.19 37.38 0.52
CA GLY A 110 6.54 37.90 1.83
C GLY A 110 5.47 37.68 2.90
N SER A 111 4.72 36.58 2.85
CA SER A 111 3.57 36.31 3.72
C SER A 111 3.87 35.21 4.75
N PRO A 112 4.10 35.55 6.03
CA PRO A 112 4.32 34.57 7.10
C PRO A 112 3.13 33.63 7.31
N ALA A 113 1.91 34.08 7.00
CA ALA A 113 0.70 33.26 7.11
C ALA A 113 0.75 32.05 6.16
N LEU A 114 1.28 32.20 4.95
CA LEU A 114 1.45 31.10 4.02
C LEU A 114 2.50 30.10 4.51
N LEU A 115 3.57 30.58 5.16
CA LEU A 115 4.60 29.72 5.73
C LEU A 115 4.06 28.91 6.93
N LEU A 116 3.24 29.54 7.78
CA LEU A 116 2.52 28.86 8.86
C LEU A 116 1.56 27.79 8.30
N GLY A 117 0.82 28.10 7.24
CA GLY A 117 -0.04 27.14 6.55
C GLY A 117 0.75 25.96 5.96
N ALA A 118 1.91 26.23 5.34
CA ALA A 118 2.79 25.19 4.83
C ALA A 118 3.33 24.30 5.97
N ALA A 119 3.72 24.88 7.11
CA ALA A 119 4.16 24.12 8.27
C ALA A 119 3.06 23.20 8.82
N ILE A 120 1.82 23.69 8.94
CA ILE A 120 0.67 22.86 9.36
C ILE A 120 0.50 21.68 8.39
N TRP A 121 0.52 21.95 7.09
CA TRP A 121 0.30 20.92 6.07
C TRP A 121 1.43 19.88 6.04
N VAL A 122 2.70 20.29 6.10
CA VAL A 122 3.83 19.36 6.24
C VAL A 122 3.71 18.52 7.51
N GLY A 123 3.31 19.15 8.62
CA GLY A 123 3.07 18.46 9.89
C GLY A 123 2.02 17.37 9.77
N HIS A 124 0.89 17.67 9.11
CA HIS A 124 -0.17 16.69 8.83
C HIS A 124 0.35 15.49 8.03
N ILE A 125 1.11 15.74 6.95
CA ILE A 125 1.71 14.66 6.14
C ILE A 125 2.70 13.83 6.97
N GLY A 126 3.49 14.48 7.83
CA GLY A 126 4.41 13.80 8.76
C GLY A 126 3.67 12.89 9.75
N PHE A 127 2.56 13.38 10.32
CA PHE A 127 1.69 12.63 11.22
C PHE A 127 1.08 11.40 10.54
N ASP A 128 0.52 11.57 9.34
CA ASP A 128 -0.06 10.49 8.54
C ASP A 128 0.97 9.37 8.27
N ARG A 129 2.18 9.75 7.83
CA ARG A 129 3.31 8.82 7.59
C ARG A 129 3.83 8.15 8.85
N MET A 130 3.87 8.86 9.98
CA MET A 130 4.21 8.29 11.28
C MET A 130 3.21 7.19 11.68
N LEU A 131 1.92 7.41 11.44
CA LEU A 131 0.88 6.41 11.70
C LEU A 131 0.95 5.21 10.73
N GLY A 132 1.68 5.35 9.63
CA GLY A 132 1.86 4.31 8.62
C GLY A 132 0.78 4.34 7.55
N TYR A 133 0.08 5.47 7.43
CA TYR A 133 -0.63 5.82 6.22
C TYR A 133 0.41 6.28 5.17
N GLY A 134 0.15 5.93 3.92
CA GLY A 134 1.06 6.19 2.81
C GLY A 134 0.28 6.41 1.54
N LEU A 135 0.98 6.76 0.46
CA LEU A 135 0.35 6.96 -0.84
C LEU A 135 -0.51 5.76 -1.23
N LYS A 136 -1.73 6.05 -1.67
CA LYS A 136 -2.76 5.05 -2.00
C LYS A 136 -2.63 4.63 -3.46
N TYR A 137 -2.67 3.32 -3.71
CA TYR A 137 -2.76 2.76 -5.05
C TYR A 137 -4.21 2.77 -5.53
N GLY A 138 -4.42 3.02 -6.83
CA GLY A 138 -5.75 3.16 -7.45
C GLY A 138 -6.57 1.87 -7.58
N THR A 139 -6.16 0.78 -6.93
CA THR A 139 -6.79 -0.55 -7.00
C THR A 139 -7.88 -0.75 -5.94
N ALA A 140 -7.70 -0.21 -4.72
CA ALA A 140 -8.70 -0.19 -3.63
C ALA A 140 -8.28 0.79 -2.52
N PHE A 141 -9.23 1.30 -1.72
CA PHE A 141 -8.96 2.23 -0.61
C PHE A 141 -7.90 1.72 0.39
N GLY A 142 -7.78 0.40 0.55
CA GLY A 142 -6.86 -0.23 1.49
C GLY A 142 -5.46 -0.51 0.96
N ASP A 143 -5.21 -0.40 -0.34
CA ASP A 143 -3.90 -0.70 -0.92
C ASP A 143 -2.99 0.52 -0.84
N THR A 144 -2.02 0.48 0.06
CA THR A 144 -1.00 1.52 0.19
C THR A 144 0.38 0.95 -0.14
N HIS A 145 1.35 1.82 -0.41
CA HIS A 145 2.79 1.46 -0.46
C HIS A 145 3.31 0.80 0.85
N LEU A 146 2.54 0.86 1.93
CA LEU A 146 2.84 0.24 3.21
C LEU A 146 2.03 -1.05 3.43
N GLY A 147 1.41 -1.60 2.39
CA GLY A 147 0.58 -2.80 2.45
C GLY A 147 -0.92 -2.51 2.58
N ARG A 148 -1.69 -3.59 2.63
CA ARG A 148 -3.16 -3.54 2.71
C ARG A 148 -3.63 -3.31 4.14
N LEU A 149 -4.35 -2.21 4.38
CA LEU A 149 -5.02 -1.97 5.67
C LEU A 149 -6.08 -3.07 5.92
N GLY A 150 -5.99 -3.76 7.06
CA GLY A 150 -7.02 -4.72 7.53
C GLY A 150 -6.70 -6.21 7.42
N SER A 151 -5.52 -6.64 6.97
CA SER A 151 -5.18 -8.07 6.93
C SER A 151 -4.83 -8.62 8.32
N LYS A 152 -5.84 -9.03 9.10
CA LYS A 152 -5.61 -10.01 10.18
C LYS A 152 -5.15 -11.30 9.51
N ARG A 153 -3.88 -11.69 9.72
CA ARG A 153 -3.45 -13.06 9.42
C ARG A 153 -4.37 -14.01 10.18
N PRO A 154 -5.01 -15.02 9.55
CA PRO A 154 -5.49 -16.15 10.31
C PRO A 154 -4.26 -16.78 10.97
N SER A 155 -4.29 -16.88 12.30
CA SER A 155 -3.29 -17.62 13.08
C SER A 155 -3.33 -19.07 12.60
N SER A 156 -2.44 -19.44 11.67
CA SER A 156 -2.28 -20.81 11.24
C SER A 156 -1.72 -21.61 12.42
N GLY A 157 -2.63 -22.30 13.11
CA GLY A 157 -2.31 -23.32 14.08
C GLY A 157 -1.35 -24.33 13.45
N ARG A 158 -0.17 -24.45 14.06
CA ARG A 158 0.77 -25.53 13.78
C ARG A 158 0.11 -26.87 14.11
N SER A 159 -0.07 -27.73 13.11
CA SER A 159 -0.16 -29.18 13.32
C SER A 159 0.60 -29.93 12.22
N SER A 160 1.84 -30.28 12.55
CA SER A 160 2.47 -31.59 12.31
C SER A 160 2.17 -32.39 11.03
N LEU A 161 2.31 -31.83 9.82
CA LEU A 161 2.31 -32.63 8.58
C LEU A 161 3.43 -32.26 7.59
N SER A 162 4.45 -31.53 8.05
CA SER A 162 5.50 -30.97 7.18
C SER A 162 6.77 -31.82 7.06
N ARG A 163 6.71 -33.14 7.28
CA ARG A 163 7.89 -34.03 7.11
C ARG A 163 7.87 -34.89 5.85
N THR A 164 6.75 -34.99 5.14
CA THR A 164 6.66 -35.87 3.96
C THR A 164 6.93 -35.14 2.64
N VAL A 165 6.69 -33.82 2.57
CA VAL A 165 6.79 -33.06 1.31
C VAL A 165 8.24 -32.68 0.96
N THR A 166 9.15 -32.60 1.93
CA THR A 166 10.56 -32.26 1.67
C THR A 166 11.34 -33.35 0.91
N LEU A 167 10.86 -34.61 0.92
CA LEU A 167 11.56 -35.73 0.26
C LEU A 167 11.30 -35.84 -1.24
N ALA A 168 10.26 -35.19 -1.78
CA ALA A 168 9.92 -35.33 -3.21
C ALA A 168 10.67 -34.35 -4.13
N CYS A 169 11.26 -33.26 -3.60
CA CYS A 169 11.90 -32.22 -4.42
C CYS A 169 13.38 -32.51 -4.75
N SER A 170 14.01 -33.51 -4.12
CA SER A 170 15.43 -33.82 -4.33
C SER A 170 15.70 -34.89 -5.41
N ALA A 171 14.68 -35.55 -5.96
CA ALA A 171 14.85 -36.78 -6.75
C ALA A 171 14.84 -36.61 -8.28
N THR A 172 14.72 -35.39 -8.81
CA THR A 172 14.71 -35.14 -10.27
C THR A 172 15.78 -34.14 -10.67
N ARG A 173 17.05 -34.55 -10.57
CA ARG A 173 18.13 -34.00 -11.40
C ARG A 173 18.63 -35.11 -12.32
N PRO A 174 18.35 -35.08 -13.64
CA PRO A 174 19.03 -35.96 -14.57
C PRO A 174 20.49 -35.49 -14.72
N MET A 175 21.43 -36.43 -14.53
CA MET A 175 22.82 -36.27 -14.94
C MET A 175 22.88 -36.32 -16.47
N LEU A 176 23.36 -35.25 -17.08
CA LEU A 176 23.83 -35.26 -18.47
C LEU A 176 25.36 -35.16 -18.43
N GLY A 177 26.00 -36.18 -19.00
CA GLY A 177 27.39 -36.16 -19.43
C GLY A 177 27.56 -35.57 -20.81
#